data_AF-A0A973A1S5-F1
#
_entry.id   AF-A0A973A1S5-F1
#
_cell.length_a   1.000
_cell.length_b   1.000
_cell.length_c   1.000
_cell.angle_alpha   90.00
_cell.angle_beta   90.00
_cell.angle_gamma   90.00
#
_symmetry.space_group_name_H-M   'P 1'
#
loop_
_entity.id
_entity.type
_entity.pdbx_description
1 polymer ?
#
loop_
_entity_poly.entity_id
_entity_poly.type
_entity_poly.pdbx_seq_one_letter_code
_entity_poly.pdbx_strand_id
1 'polypeptide(L)'
;MKIVIAGPKGSGKSALGSELVNLTHLPIIETDELIEKRHEESDGHFLTCREIFVEHGEAYFRNLEQEVTQQVCELDWHFIVTGGSIMMDPDNRRALRTNGLIILVTAEADVLWCRATANGIPPWLEGSAGRSQYEQEVALRDEVIRPFADILVDASKNTPVILADEVMGQITNEMSIRSHAANTYGDIIHVTTFGESHGPAIGAVLDGVRPGVEISDVDIQFELNRRRPGQSDVVTPRSEKDRVHILSGVFEGKTTGAPIAMIIYNQDQDSSKYEGIRDLFRPGHADFTFYSKYGIRDHRGGGRSSGRETAGRVMGGAIARKILKDRGVTFVAHALEVGGIKAQTCDHQAIETNVVRCADPVAAKAMEAAIIAAKDDTDSVGGVIQLEIYGVPAGLGDPVFDKLDARLAKALLSLGATKGFEIGRGFELTRMRGSQSNDGMSSEGFITNNAGGITGGISTGDPIMIRMAVKPTSSIVRQQKTVDTDLKEQTIEVHGRHDPCIVPRIIPVVENMAALVILDAWEIQERLRPDWRQ
;
A
#
# COMPACT_ATOMS: atom_id res chain seq x y z
N MET A 1 -11.74 7.37 -7.50
CA MET A 1 -12.93 7.21 -6.65
C MET A 1 -13.86 8.38 -6.92
N LYS A 2 -15.16 8.11 -7.14
CA LYS A 2 -16.21 9.13 -7.28
C LYS A 2 -16.98 9.33 -5.99
N ILE A 3 -17.54 10.51 -5.76
CA ILE A 3 -18.33 10.81 -4.56
C ILE A 3 -19.76 11.13 -4.99
N VAL A 4 -20.68 10.20 -4.74
CA VAL A 4 -22.07 10.26 -5.19
C VAL A 4 -22.91 10.87 -4.07
N ILE A 5 -23.60 11.98 -4.36
CA ILE A 5 -24.52 12.63 -3.44
C ILE A 5 -25.95 12.26 -3.86
N ALA A 6 -26.62 11.48 -3.01
CA ALA A 6 -27.95 10.94 -3.23
C ALA A 6 -28.92 11.42 -2.15
N GLY A 7 -30.22 11.31 -2.43
CA GLY A 7 -31.28 11.74 -1.51
C GLY A 7 -32.53 12.26 -2.24
N PRO A 8 -33.65 12.38 -1.52
CA PRO A 8 -34.91 12.81 -2.11
C PRO A 8 -34.85 14.25 -2.64
N LYS A 9 -35.81 14.62 -3.49
CA LYS A 9 -35.99 16.02 -3.92
C LYS A 9 -36.19 16.90 -2.68
N GLY A 10 -35.50 18.05 -2.60
CA GLY A 10 -35.59 18.93 -1.43
C GLY A 10 -34.63 18.60 -0.28
N SER A 11 -33.84 17.52 -0.35
CA SER A 11 -32.86 17.19 0.70
C SER A 11 -31.66 18.12 0.76
N GLY A 12 -31.42 18.93 -0.28
CA GLY A 12 -30.31 19.89 -0.33
C GLY A 12 -29.02 19.36 -0.96
N LYS A 13 -29.09 18.29 -1.76
CA LYS A 13 -27.90 17.67 -2.42
C LYS A 13 -27.02 18.67 -3.17
N SER A 14 -27.59 19.49 -4.06
CA SER A 14 -26.84 20.44 -4.89
C SER A 14 -26.21 21.56 -4.05
N ALA A 15 -26.89 21.99 -2.98
CA ALA A 15 -26.36 22.96 -2.03
C ALA A 15 -25.18 22.37 -1.23
N LEU A 16 -25.32 21.15 -0.71
CA LEU A 16 -24.23 20.43 -0.05
C LEU A 16 -23.05 20.22 -1.02
N GLY A 17 -23.33 19.78 -2.25
CA GLY A 17 -22.32 19.58 -3.28
C GLY A 17 -21.53 20.86 -3.58
N SER A 18 -22.21 22.00 -3.72
CA SER A 18 -21.57 23.30 -3.94
C SER A 18 -20.61 23.68 -2.81
N GLU A 19 -21.00 23.45 -1.55
CA GLU A 19 -20.12 23.73 -0.41
C GLU A 19 -18.94 22.76 -0.32
N LEU A 20 -19.15 21.48 -0.66
CA LEU A 20 -18.06 20.50 -0.74
C LEU A 20 -17.04 20.85 -1.85
N VAL A 21 -17.49 21.40 -2.98
CA VAL A 21 -16.61 21.94 -4.03
C VAL A 21 -15.78 23.10 -3.50
N ASN A 22 -16.37 24.01 -2.72
CA ASN A 22 -15.63 25.12 -2.11
C ASN A 22 -14.52 24.63 -1.17
N LEU A 23 -14.77 23.54 -0.43
CA LEU A 23 -13.81 22.98 0.53
C LEU A 23 -12.69 22.16 -0.14
N THR A 24 -12.97 21.51 -1.27
CA THR A 24 -12.07 20.51 -1.86
C THR A 24 -11.49 20.90 -3.22
N HIS A 25 -12.12 21.86 -3.90
CA HIS A 25 -11.84 22.23 -5.29
C HIS A 25 -12.03 21.10 -6.32
N LEU A 26 -12.74 20.03 -5.95
CA LEU A 26 -13.08 18.96 -6.88
C LEU A 26 -14.21 19.38 -7.82
N PRO A 27 -14.21 18.91 -9.08
CA PRO A 27 -15.31 19.14 -10.01
C PRO A 27 -16.62 18.49 -9.53
N ILE A 28 -17.75 19.12 -9.85
CA ILE A 28 -19.10 18.63 -9.57
C ILE A 28 -19.88 18.45 -10.86
N ILE A 29 -20.74 17.43 -10.88
CA ILE A 29 -21.68 17.14 -11.94
C ILE A 29 -23.05 16.92 -11.32
N GLU A 30 -24.06 17.63 -11.83
CA GLU A 30 -25.46 17.37 -11.56
C GLU A 30 -26.00 16.51 -12.71
N THR A 31 -26.51 15.32 -12.40
CA THR A 31 -26.99 14.40 -13.44
C THR A 31 -28.20 14.93 -14.17
N ASP A 32 -29.05 15.73 -13.51
CA ASP A 32 -30.25 16.32 -14.11
C ASP A 32 -29.86 17.30 -15.23
N GLU A 33 -28.80 18.11 -15.03
CA GLU A 33 -28.27 19.01 -16.07
C GLU A 33 -27.71 18.22 -17.27
N LEU A 34 -27.05 17.09 -17.02
CA LEU A 34 -26.57 16.21 -18.09
C LEU A 34 -27.72 15.56 -18.86
N ILE A 35 -28.82 15.19 -18.20
CA ILE A 35 -30.02 14.65 -18.85
C ILE A 35 -30.64 15.70 -19.78
N GLU A 36 -30.81 16.93 -19.31
CA GLU A 36 -31.38 18.03 -20.09
C GLU A 36 -30.52 18.35 -21.31
N LYS A 37 -29.19 18.42 -21.12
CA LYS A 37 -28.24 18.62 -22.21
C LYS A 37 -28.26 17.46 -23.22
N ARG A 38 -28.32 16.22 -22.74
CA ARG A 38 -28.35 15.03 -23.59
C ARG A 38 -29.60 15.00 -24.47
N HIS A 39 -30.74 15.38 -23.90
CA HIS A 39 -31.99 15.53 -24.63
C HIS A 39 -31.91 16.66 -25.67
N GLU A 40 -31.36 17.83 -25.31
CA GLU A 40 -31.17 18.94 -26.26
C GLU A 40 -30.30 18.52 -27.45
N GLU A 41 -29.25 17.73 -27.20
CA GLU A 41 -28.38 17.18 -28.24
C GLU A 41 -29.11 16.17 -29.17
N SER A 42 -30.08 15.40 -28.66
CA SER A 42 -30.82 14.40 -29.46
C SER A 42 -32.02 14.97 -30.20
N ASP A 43 -32.80 15.84 -29.55
CA ASP A 43 -34.09 16.33 -30.01
C ASP A 43 -34.04 17.79 -30.52
N GLY A 44 -32.90 18.46 -30.41
CA GLY A 44 -32.61 19.74 -31.03
C GLY A 44 -33.26 20.96 -30.37
N HIS A 45 -33.83 20.80 -29.18
CA HIS A 45 -34.37 21.88 -28.36
C HIS A 45 -34.28 21.55 -26.86
N PHE A 46 -34.16 22.58 -26.04
CA PHE A 46 -34.04 22.43 -24.59
C PHE A 46 -35.40 22.15 -23.94
N LEU A 47 -35.47 21.09 -23.14
CA LEU A 47 -36.55 20.80 -22.20
C LEU A 47 -35.95 20.50 -20.84
N THR A 48 -36.60 20.97 -19.77
CA THR A 48 -36.23 20.58 -18.39
C THR A 48 -36.53 19.11 -18.14
N CYS A 49 -35.90 18.49 -17.13
CA CYS A 49 -36.20 17.10 -16.74
C CYS A 49 -37.71 16.86 -16.51
N ARG A 50 -38.43 17.87 -16.02
CA ARG A 50 -39.88 17.82 -15.82
C ARG A 50 -40.63 17.78 -17.15
N GLU A 51 -40.26 18.62 -18.11
CA GLU A 51 -40.88 18.68 -19.43
C GLU A 51 -40.58 17.42 -20.23
N ILE A 52 -39.33 16.94 -20.21
CA ILE A 52 -38.93 15.67 -20.83
C ILE A 52 -39.81 14.53 -20.32
N PHE A 53 -40.02 14.43 -19.00
CA PHE A 53 -40.84 13.38 -18.41
C PHE A 53 -42.32 13.47 -18.84
N VAL A 54 -42.86 14.69 -18.94
CA VAL A 54 -44.27 14.92 -19.34
C VAL A 54 -44.48 14.65 -20.83
N GLU A 55 -43.56 15.08 -21.69
CA GLU A 55 -43.70 15.01 -23.13
C GLU A 55 -43.33 13.64 -23.72
N HIS A 56 -42.22 13.05 -23.26
CA HIS A 56 -41.67 11.81 -23.81
C HIS A 56 -41.98 10.58 -22.93
N GLY A 57 -42.48 10.79 -21.72
CA GLY A 57 -42.87 9.74 -20.79
C GLY A 57 -41.70 9.09 -20.03
N GLU A 58 -42.05 8.26 -19.06
CA GLU A 58 -41.08 7.67 -18.12
C GLU A 58 -40.03 6.80 -18.80
N ALA A 59 -40.41 5.95 -19.76
CA ALA A 59 -39.47 5.01 -20.39
C ALA A 59 -38.31 5.73 -21.11
N TYR A 60 -38.60 6.86 -21.76
CA TYR A 60 -37.58 7.69 -22.40
C TYR A 60 -36.66 8.34 -21.37
N PHE A 61 -37.23 8.92 -20.32
CA PHE A 61 -36.47 9.55 -19.24
C PHE A 61 -35.53 8.55 -18.52
N ARG A 62 -36.01 7.32 -18.27
CA ARG A 62 -35.20 6.25 -17.66
C ARG A 62 -34.02 5.83 -18.54
N ASN A 63 -34.18 5.86 -19.86
CA ASN A 63 -33.08 5.59 -20.78
C ASN A 63 -32.01 6.68 -20.70
N LEU A 64 -32.41 7.96 -20.70
CA LEU A 64 -31.48 9.08 -20.50
C LEU A 64 -30.75 8.99 -19.14
N GLU A 65 -31.45 8.62 -18.06
CA GLU A 65 -30.82 8.37 -16.76
C GLU A 65 -29.74 7.28 -16.84
N GLN A 66 -29.98 6.20 -17.60
CA GLN A 66 -29.03 5.11 -17.78
C GLN A 66 -27.81 5.55 -18.58
N GLU A 67 -28.00 6.28 -19.69
CA GLU A 67 -26.90 6.81 -20.51
C GLU A 67 -26.01 7.78 -19.71
N VAL A 68 -26.62 8.73 -19.00
CA VAL A 68 -25.89 9.69 -18.15
C VAL A 68 -25.18 8.96 -17.03
N THR A 69 -25.78 7.93 -16.43
CA THR A 69 -25.13 7.13 -15.39
C THR A 69 -23.89 6.42 -15.91
N GLN A 70 -23.95 5.83 -17.12
CA GLN A 70 -22.79 5.22 -17.76
C GLN A 70 -21.66 6.23 -17.99
N GLN A 71 -22.00 7.44 -18.43
CA GLN A 71 -21.01 8.50 -18.61
C GLN A 71 -20.35 8.92 -17.29
N VAL A 72 -21.13 9.19 -16.23
CA VAL A 72 -20.58 9.72 -14.98
C VAL A 72 -19.90 8.64 -14.12
N CYS A 73 -20.24 7.36 -14.31
CA CYS A 73 -19.64 6.29 -13.51
C CYS A 73 -18.16 6.02 -13.84
N GLU A 74 -17.67 6.48 -14.99
CA GLU A 74 -16.27 6.40 -15.39
C GLU A 74 -15.41 7.53 -14.81
N LEU A 75 -16.04 8.54 -14.20
CA LEU A 75 -15.33 9.70 -13.66
C LEU A 75 -14.71 9.40 -12.30
N ASP A 76 -13.51 9.92 -12.08
CA ASP A 76 -12.79 9.86 -10.82
C ASP A 76 -12.59 11.28 -10.26
N TRP A 77 -12.63 11.42 -8.93
CA TRP A 77 -12.42 12.69 -8.23
C TRP A 77 -13.45 13.76 -8.59
N HIS A 78 -14.70 13.33 -8.79
CA HIS A 78 -15.86 14.18 -9.04
C HIS A 78 -16.91 13.97 -7.94
N PHE A 79 -17.59 15.06 -7.57
CA PHE A 79 -18.90 14.96 -6.93
C PHE A 79 -19.96 14.73 -8.00
N ILE A 80 -20.77 13.69 -7.82
CA ILE A 80 -21.88 13.35 -8.71
C ILE A 80 -23.15 13.51 -7.91
N VAL A 81 -23.86 14.61 -8.13
CA VAL A 81 -25.17 14.84 -7.53
C VAL A 81 -26.22 14.15 -8.40
N THR A 82 -26.88 13.17 -7.81
CA THR A 82 -27.84 12.32 -8.53
C THR A 82 -29.26 12.89 -8.45
N GLY A 83 -29.97 12.79 -9.56
CA GLY A 83 -31.41 12.95 -9.62
C GLY A 83 -32.11 11.96 -8.69
N GLY A 84 -33.30 12.34 -8.20
CA GLY A 84 -34.01 11.56 -7.16
C GLY A 84 -34.41 10.14 -7.56
N SER A 85 -34.33 9.78 -8.85
CA SER A 85 -34.69 8.46 -9.35
C SER A 85 -33.55 7.62 -9.93
N ILE A 86 -32.38 8.21 -10.28
CA ILE A 86 -31.23 7.46 -10.80
C ILE A 86 -30.84 6.31 -9.85
N MET A 87 -30.79 6.59 -8.54
CA MET A 87 -30.45 5.61 -7.52
C MET A 87 -31.57 4.59 -7.24
N MET A 88 -32.74 4.70 -7.88
CA MET A 88 -33.81 3.70 -7.74
C MET A 88 -33.66 2.55 -8.73
N ASP A 89 -32.95 2.76 -9.84
CA ASP A 89 -32.59 1.70 -10.77
C ASP A 89 -31.41 0.85 -10.23
N PRO A 90 -31.52 -0.49 -10.21
CA PRO A 90 -30.48 -1.36 -9.66
C PRO A 90 -29.17 -1.36 -10.44
N ASP A 91 -29.20 -1.18 -11.76
CA ASP A 91 -27.99 -1.19 -12.59
C ASP A 91 -27.24 0.14 -12.48
N ASN A 92 -27.98 1.25 -12.45
CA ASN A 92 -27.41 2.57 -12.15
C ASN A 92 -26.76 2.61 -10.76
N ARG A 93 -27.44 2.08 -9.73
CA ARG A 93 -26.84 1.95 -8.39
C ARG A 93 -25.55 1.14 -8.42
N ARG A 94 -25.53 0.00 -9.13
CA ARG A 94 -24.34 -0.86 -9.21
C ARG A 94 -23.17 -0.14 -9.89
N ALA A 95 -23.43 0.59 -10.97
CA ALA A 95 -22.43 1.38 -11.68
C ALA A 95 -21.85 2.50 -10.79
N LEU A 96 -22.72 3.21 -10.08
CA LEU A 96 -22.33 4.31 -9.18
C LEU A 96 -21.63 3.83 -7.91
N ARG A 97 -21.95 2.62 -7.41
CA ARG A 97 -21.31 2.03 -6.23
C ARG A 97 -19.86 1.61 -6.46
N THR A 98 -19.55 1.16 -7.68
CA THR A 98 -18.22 0.64 -8.02
C THR A 98 -17.18 1.76 -7.95
N ASN A 99 -16.14 1.60 -7.11
CA ASN A 99 -15.13 2.65 -6.85
C ASN A 99 -15.75 4.01 -6.45
N GLY A 100 -16.93 3.99 -5.81
CA GLY A 100 -17.68 5.16 -5.39
C GLY A 100 -17.88 5.22 -3.88
N LEU A 101 -17.92 6.45 -3.35
CA LEU A 101 -18.37 6.77 -2.00
C LEU A 101 -19.78 7.36 -2.10
N ILE A 102 -20.78 6.77 -1.44
CA ILE A 102 -22.17 7.23 -1.51
C ILE A 102 -22.54 8.00 -0.25
N ILE A 103 -22.92 9.25 -0.41
CA ILE A 103 -23.48 10.14 0.62
C ILE A 103 -25.00 10.18 0.44
N LEU A 104 -25.74 9.71 1.45
CA LEU A 104 -27.19 9.82 1.48
C LEU A 104 -27.61 11.01 2.36
N VAL A 105 -28.16 12.03 1.71
CA VAL A 105 -28.72 13.22 2.35
C VAL A 105 -30.19 12.98 2.68
N THR A 106 -30.51 12.93 3.96
CA THR A 106 -31.85 12.74 4.52
C THR A 106 -32.33 14.02 5.20
N ALA A 107 -33.64 14.14 5.45
CA ALA A 107 -34.21 15.15 6.33
C ALA A 107 -35.61 14.70 6.78
N GLU A 108 -36.14 15.34 7.82
CA GLU A 108 -37.52 15.15 8.28
C GLU A 108 -38.50 15.41 7.12
N ALA A 109 -39.54 14.59 7.02
CA ALA A 109 -40.49 14.61 5.91
C ALA A 109 -41.14 15.99 5.70
N ASP A 110 -41.43 16.70 6.78
CA ASP A 110 -42.03 18.04 6.75
C ASP A 110 -41.07 19.07 6.14
N VAL A 111 -39.78 18.98 6.48
CA VAL A 111 -38.73 19.83 5.91
C VAL A 111 -38.57 19.56 4.43
N LEU A 112 -38.52 18.29 4.06
CA LEU A 112 -38.43 17.83 2.67
C LEU A 112 -39.63 18.31 1.84
N TRP A 113 -40.86 18.14 2.34
CA TRP A 113 -42.08 18.59 1.66
C TRP A 113 -42.09 20.10 1.45
N CYS A 114 -41.77 20.88 2.48
CA CYS A 114 -41.72 22.34 2.37
C CYS A 114 -40.69 22.79 1.33
N ARG A 115 -39.49 22.19 1.31
CA ARG A 115 -38.44 22.49 0.33
C ARG A 115 -38.82 22.05 -1.08
N ALA A 116 -39.43 20.88 -1.23
CA ALA A 116 -39.80 20.31 -2.52
C ALA A 116 -40.96 21.06 -3.20
N THR A 117 -41.83 21.73 -2.42
CA THR A 117 -43.03 22.44 -2.90
C THR A 117 -42.90 23.97 -2.87
N ALA A 118 -41.74 24.51 -2.48
CA ALA A 118 -41.51 25.95 -2.38
C ALA A 118 -41.79 26.72 -3.68
N ASN A 119 -41.61 26.07 -4.83
CA ASN A 119 -41.85 26.64 -6.16
C ASN A 119 -43.12 26.08 -6.84
N GLY A 120 -44.09 25.62 -6.04
CA GLY A 120 -45.34 25.00 -6.50
C GLY A 120 -45.33 23.47 -6.33
N ILE A 121 -46.53 22.90 -6.24
CA ILE A 121 -46.73 21.46 -6.09
C ILE A 121 -46.54 20.79 -7.46
N PRO A 122 -45.70 19.75 -7.58
CA PRO A 122 -45.57 19.00 -8.82
C PRO A 122 -46.89 18.34 -9.25
N PRO A 123 -47.20 18.22 -10.56
CA PRO A 123 -48.49 17.71 -11.04
C PRO A 123 -48.84 16.31 -10.55
N TRP A 124 -47.85 15.43 -10.40
CA TRP A 124 -48.03 14.06 -9.88
C TRP A 124 -48.24 14.00 -8.35
N LEU A 125 -48.12 15.13 -7.66
CA LEU A 125 -48.42 15.33 -6.24
C LEU A 125 -49.60 16.30 -6.04
N GLU A 126 -50.34 16.65 -7.10
CA GLU A 126 -51.55 17.46 -6.97
C GLU A 126 -52.69 16.65 -6.35
N GLY A 127 -53.49 17.31 -5.51
CA GLY A 127 -54.64 16.70 -4.83
C GLY A 127 -54.39 16.39 -3.34
N SER A 128 -55.44 15.93 -2.66
CA SER A 128 -55.44 15.76 -1.19
C SER A 128 -54.49 14.67 -0.67
N ALA A 129 -54.01 13.78 -1.55
CA ALA A 129 -53.10 12.68 -1.21
C ALA A 129 -51.61 12.98 -1.49
N GLY A 130 -51.29 14.10 -2.15
CA GLY A 130 -49.93 14.39 -2.65
C GLY A 130 -48.84 14.39 -1.58
N ARG A 131 -49.14 14.94 -0.40
CA ARG A 131 -48.19 14.91 0.73
C ARG A 131 -47.89 13.48 1.18
N SER A 132 -48.93 12.67 1.37
CA SER A 132 -48.76 11.28 1.82
C SER A 132 -48.03 10.43 0.76
N GLN A 133 -48.29 10.68 -0.53
CA GLN A 133 -47.56 10.06 -1.63
C GLN A 133 -46.08 10.43 -1.61
N TYR A 134 -45.75 11.71 -1.41
CA TYR A 134 -44.36 12.16 -1.29
C TYR A 134 -43.65 11.54 -0.09
N GLU A 135 -44.33 11.45 1.06
CA GLU A 135 -43.79 10.80 2.27
C GLU A 135 -43.47 9.32 2.02
N GLN A 136 -44.36 8.58 1.36
CA GLN A 136 -44.11 7.18 0.96
C GLN A 136 -42.94 7.07 0.00
N GLU A 137 -42.85 7.98 -0.96
CA GLU A 137 -41.77 8.08 -1.93
C GLU A 137 -40.40 8.37 -1.30
N VAL A 138 -40.36 9.18 -0.24
CA VAL A 138 -39.15 9.44 0.55
C VAL A 138 -38.77 8.19 1.35
N ALA A 139 -39.73 7.55 2.01
CA ALA A 139 -39.50 6.34 2.80
C ALA A 139 -38.95 5.19 1.94
N LEU A 140 -39.53 4.97 0.76
CA LEU A 140 -39.06 3.95 -0.18
C LEU A 140 -37.62 4.22 -0.66
N ARG A 141 -37.28 5.48 -0.95
CA ARG A 141 -35.92 5.86 -1.34
C ARG A 141 -34.92 5.61 -0.22
N ASP A 142 -35.28 5.95 1.01
CA ASP A 142 -34.44 5.68 2.17
C ASP A 142 -34.19 4.17 2.33
N GLU A 143 -35.25 3.35 2.27
CA GLU A 143 -35.16 1.90 2.36
C GLU A 143 -34.25 1.30 1.28
N VAL A 144 -34.33 1.81 0.04
CA VAL A 144 -33.57 1.30 -1.10
C VAL A 144 -32.12 1.77 -1.09
N ILE A 145 -31.83 3.01 -0.69
CA ILE A 145 -30.50 3.63 -0.87
C ILE A 145 -29.65 3.50 0.41
N ARG A 146 -30.26 3.59 1.60
CA ARG A 146 -29.54 3.56 2.89
C ARG A 146 -28.58 2.38 3.04
N PRO A 147 -28.90 1.13 2.64
CA PRO A 147 -27.97 0.01 2.75
C PRO A 147 -26.69 0.16 1.91
N PHE A 148 -26.69 1.06 0.92
CA PHE A 148 -25.55 1.34 0.05
C PHE A 148 -24.83 2.63 0.42
N ALA A 149 -25.38 3.44 1.33
CA ALA A 149 -24.78 4.68 1.76
C ALA A 149 -23.57 4.41 2.65
N ASP A 150 -22.46 5.04 2.32
CA ASP A 150 -21.25 5.02 3.14
C ASP A 150 -21.32 6.12 4.21
N ILE A 151 -21.95 7.25 3.86
CA ILE A 151 -22.16 8.41 4.73
C ILE A 151 -23.65 8.72 4.76
N LEU A 152 -24.20 8.86 5.96
CA LEU A 152 -25.57 9.33 6.18
C LEU A 152 -25.51 10.71 6.81
N VAL A 153 -26.25 11.67 6.24
CA VAL A 153 -26.32 13.02 6.77
C VAL A 153 -27.76 13.52 6.85
N ASP A 154 -28.10 14.22 7.94
CA ASP A 154 -29.42 14.80 8.18
C ASP A 154 -29.39 16.33 7.96
N ALA A 155 -30.01 16.77 6.87
CA ALA A 155 -30.09 18.17 6.44
C ALA A 155 -31.30 18.93 7.04
N SER A 156 -31.94 18.40 8.09
CA SER A 156 -33.14 19.02 8.69
C SER A 156 -32.83 20.35 9.38
N LYS A 157 -31.70 20.43 10.10
CA LYS A 157 -31.43 21.53 11.06
C LYS A 157 -30.24 22.40 10.69
N ASN A 158 -29.25 21.84 10.01
CA ASN A 158 -27.99 22.53 9.71
C ASN A 158 -28.03 23.23 8.36
N THR A 159 -27.32 24.35 8.26
CA THR A 159 -27.06 25.02 6.98
C THR A 159 -26.13 24.18 6.10
N PRO A 160 -26.17 24.32 4.77
CA PRO A 160 -25.26 23.59 3.86
C PRO A 160 -23.78 23.68 4.24
N VAL A 161 -23.31 24.84 4.71
CA VAL A 161 -21.91 25.06 5.13
C VAL A 161 -21.52 24.15 6.29
N ILE A 162 -22.31 24.13 7.38
CA ILE A 162 -22.07 23.26 8.55
C ILE A 162 -22.17 21.79 8.14
N LEU A 163 -23.16 21.46 7.30
CA LEU A 163 -23.36 20.11 6.81
C LEU A 163 -22.17 19.62 5.99
N ALA A 164 -21.58 20.49 5.17
CA ALA A 164 -20.41 20.18 4.36
C ALA A 164 -19.17 19.90 5.21
N ASP A 165 -18.94 20.66 6.28
CA ASP A 165 -17.83 20.41 7.21
C ASP A 165 -17.97 19.04 7.91
N GLU A 166 -19.17 18.72 8.40
CA GLU A 166 -19.48 17.40 8.98
C GLU A 166 -19.24 16.27 7.98
N VAL A 167 -19.76 16.42 6.76
CA VAL A 167 -19.59 15.44 5.68
C VAL A 167 -18.12 15.32 5.28
N MET A 168 -17.36 16.40 5.26
CA MET A 168 -15.91 16.35 4.99
C MET A 168 -15.14 15.55 6.04
N GLY A 169 -15.50 15.68 7.32
CA GLY A 169 -14.96 14.83 8.38
C GLY A 169 -15.24 13.34 8.14
N GLN A 170 -16.48 13.01 7.73
CA GLN A 170 -16.87 11.63 7.42
C GLN A 170 -16.21 11.10 6.13
N ILE A 171 -16.10 11.91 5.08
CA ILE A 171 -15.37 11.57 3.85
C ILE A 171 -13.91 11.26 4.20
N THR A 172 -13.29 12.07 5.05
CA THR A 172 -11.89 11.86 5.48
C THR A 172 -11.74 10.51 6.19
N ASN A 173 -12.67 10.16 7.08
CA ASN A 173 -12.67 8.86 7.76
C ASN A 173 -12.84 7.69 6.78
N GLU A 174 -13.80 7.79 5.85
CA GLU A 174 -14.02 6.75 4.83
C GLU A 174 -12.80 6.60 3.92
N MET A 175 -12.20 7.71 3.51
CA MET A 175 -10.97 7.69 2.71
C MET A 175 -9.79 7.09 3.49
N SER A 176 -9.69 7.35 4.79
CA SER A 176 -8.69 6.73 5.67
C SER A 176 -8.83 5.21 5.70
N ILE A 177 -10.06 4.69 5.79
CA ILE A 177 -10.34 3.25 5.81
C ILE A 177 -10.07 2.62 4.43
N ARG A 178 -10.44 3.31 3.34
CA ARG A 178 -10.33 2.81 1.96
C ARG A 178 -8.94 2.99 1.35
N SER A 179 -8.09 3.81 1.95
CA SER A 179 -6.71 3.95 1.52
C SER A 179 -5.94 2.72 1.96
N HIS A 180 -5.73 1.77 1.03
CA HIS A 180 -4.59 0.86 1.14
C HIS A 180 -3.32 1.69 1.01
N ALA A 181 -2.92 2.30 2.13
CA ALA A 181 -1.81 3.21 2.15
C ALA A 181 -0.57 2.45 1.70
N ALA A 182 0.13 2.97 0.68
CA ALA A 182 1.30 2.30 0.08
C ALA A 182 2.50 2.18 1.05
N ASN A 183 2.33 2.57 2.32
CA ASN A 183 3.24 2.39 3.44
C ASN A 183 2.76 1.32 4.45
N THR A 184 1.67 0.61 4.16
CA THR A 184 1.15 -0.51 4.97
C THR A 184 1.29 -1.83 4.19
N TYR A 185 1.75 -2.89 4.86
CA TYR A 185 1.84 -4.24 4.30
C TYR A 185 1.18 -5.26 5.25
N GLY A 186 0.48 -6.27 4.68
CA GLY A 186 -0.18 -7.37 5.38
C GLY A 186 -1.71 -7.27 5.31
N ASP A 187 -2.40 -8.39 5.56
CA ASP A 187 -3.87 -8.50 5.59
C ASP A 187 -4.43 -8.67 7.03
N ILE A 188 -3.65 -9.30 7.90
CA ILE A 188 -3.92 -9.46 9.33
C ILE A 188 -2.84 -8.74 10.13
N ILE A 189 -1.58 -9.07 9.85
CA ILE A 189 -0.41 -8.50 10.50
C ILE A 189 0.01 -7.29 9.68
N HIS A 190 -0.52 -6.14 10.07
CA HIS A 190 -0.29 -4.90 9.35
C HIS A 190 0.95 -4.21 9.90
N VAL A 191 1.97 -4.01 9.06
CA VAL A 191 3.06 -3.08 9.36
C VAL A 191 2.87 -1.80 8.58
N THR A 192 2.73 -0.67 9.28
CA THR A 192 2.68 0.67 8.68
C THR A 192 3.94 1.42 9.06
N THR A 193 4.78 1.81 8.09
CA THR A 193 6.00 2.58 8.37
C THR A 193 5.79 4.08 8.12
N PHE A 194 6.52 4.93 8.85
CA PHE A 194 6.46 6.40 8.71
C PHE A 194 7.82 7.07 8.93
N GLY A 195 7.92 8.34 8.53
CA GLY A 195 9.08 9.21 8.68
C GLY A 195 10.07 9.18 7.52
N GLU A 196 10.84 10.26 7.42
CA GLU A 196 11.86 10.53 6.40
C GLU A 196 13.27 10.37 6.96
N SER A 197 14.24 10.08 6.08
CA SER A 197 15.64 9.94 6.48
C SER A 197 16.24 11.17 7.17
N HIS A 198 15.75 12.37 6.80
CA HIS A 198 16.16 13.67 7.35
C HIS A 198 15.05 14.36 8.18
N GLY A 199 14.06 13.57 8.63
CA GLY A 199 13.03 14.01 9.58
C GLY A 199 13.46 13.79 11.04
N PRO A 200 12.71 14.26 12.04
CA PRO A 200 13.08 14.11 13.46
C PRO A 200 13.15 12.64 13.92
N ALA A 201 12.37 11.77 13.28
CA ALA A 201 12.30 10.36 13.60
C ALA A 201 11.79 9.54 12.43
N ILE A 202 11.99 8.23 12.52
CA ILE A 202 11.29 7.22 11.71
C ILE A 202 10.61 6.22 12.64
N GLY A 203 9.61 5.51 12.15
CA GLY A 203 8.90 4.54 12.99
C GLY A 203 8.06 3.55 12.21
N ALA A 204 7.43 2.67 12.98
CA ALA A 204 6.46 1.71 12.49
C ALA A 204 5.34 1.51 13.51
N VAL A 205 4.15 1.22 13.02
CA VAL A 205 3.04 0.68 13.80
C VAL A 205 2.83 -0.76 13.32
N LEU A 206 2.90 -1.72 14.23
CA LEU A 206 2.58 -3.12 13.97
C LEU A 206 1.25 -3.45 14.62
N ASP A 207 0.28 -3.87 13.82
CA ASP A 207 -1.07 -4.23 14.27
C ASP A 207 -1.39 -5.71 13.96
N GLY A 208 -2.40 -6.26 14.63
CA GLY A 208 -2.85 -7.65 14.47
C GLY A 208 -2.12 -8.68 15.33
N VAL A 209 -1.13 -8.26 16.13
CA VAL A 209 -0.42 -9.15 17.05
C VAL A 209 -1.32 -9.48 18.25
N ARG A 210 -1.55 -10.77 18.49
CA ARG A 210 -2.40 -11.26 19.61
C ARG A 210 -1.84 -10.82 20.97
N PRO A 211 -2.69 -10.64 22.00
CA PRO A 211 -2.23 -10.38 23.36
C PRO A 211 -1.43 -11.56 23.94
N GLY A 212 -0.51 -11.27 24.84
CA GLY A 212 0.23 -12.26 25.64
C GLY A 212 1.59 -12.70 25.05
N VAL A 213 2.01 -12.16 23.91
CA VAL A 213 3.34 -12.42 23.35
C VAL A 213 4.39 -11.63 24.13
N GLU A 214 5.43 -12.30 24.62
CA GLU A 214 6.51 -11.64 25.36
C GLU A 214 7.43 -10.86 24.41
N ILE A 215 7.52 -9.54 24.58
CA ILE A 215 8.29 -8.64 23.72
C ILE A 215 8.98 -7.58 24.56
N SER A 216 10.25 -7.33 24.23
CA SER A 216 11.06 -6.23 24.75
C SER A 216 11.71 -5.43 23.63
N ASP A 217 12.21 -4.24 23.97
CA ASP A 217 13.06 -3.45 23.09
C ASP A 217 14.34 -4.18 22.68
N VAL A 218 14.89 -5.04 23.56
CA VAL A 218 16.08 -5.86 23.29
C VAL A 218 15.89 -6.78 22.09
N ASP A 219 14.71 -7.40 21.97
CA ASP A 219 14.39 -8.31 20.86
C ASP A 219 14.47 -7.59 19.50
N ILE A 220 13.94 -6.37 19.45
CA ILE A 220 13.91 -5.54 18.23
C ILE A 220 15.28 -4.91 17.96
N GLN A 221 15.97 -4.48 19.03
CA GLN A 221 17.26 -3.81 18.94
C GLN A 221 18.34 -4.72 18.36
N PHE A 222 18.28 -6.03 18.63
CA PHE A 222 19.20 -7.00 18.05
C PHE A 222 19.17 -6.98 16.51
N GLU A 223 17.97 -7.00 15.92
CA GLU A 223 17.78 -6.98 14.47
C GLU A 223 18.13 -5.61 13.85
N LEU A 224 17.78 -4.52 14.54
CA LEU A 224 18.20 -3.18 14.13
C LEU A 224 19.72 -3.02 14.13
N ASN A 225 20.40 -3.61 15.10
CA ASN A 225 21.87 -3.62 15.15
C ASN A 225 22.47 -4.39 13.99
N ARG A 226 21.91 -5.55 13.62
CA ARG A 226 22.35 -6.33 12.45
C ARG A 226 22.21 -5.54 11.15
N ARG A 227 21.19 -4.69 11.03
CA ARG A 227 20.92 -3.82 9.87
C ARG A 227 21.81 -2.57 9.81
N ARG A 228 22.38 -2.15 10.93
CA ARG A 228 23.03 -0.83 11.08
C ARG A 228 24.26 -0.71 10.16
N PRO A 229 24.48 0.46 9.51
CA PRO A 229 25.74 0.74 8.82
C PRO A 229 26.93 0.79 9.80
N GLY A 230 28.16 0.73 9.28
CA GLY A 230 29.37 1.09 10.02
C GLY A 230 29.92 0.01 10.94
N GLN A 231 29.60 -1.27 10.67
CA GLN A 231 30.20 -2.40 11.38
C GLN A 231 31.61 -2.75 10.89
N SER A 232 32.03 -2.24 9.73
CA SER A 232 33.33 -2.50 9.10
C SER A 232 33.68 -1.46 8.03
N ASP A 233 34.90 -1.51 7.48
CA ASP A 233 35.38 -0.64 6.40
C ASP A 233 34.65 -0.84 5.04
N VAL A 234 33.84 -1.90 4.96
CA VAL A 234 33.04 -2.33 3.80
C VAL A 234 31.67 -1.64 3.76
N VAL A 235 31.22 -1.07 4.89
CA VAL A 235 29.95 -0.32 5.04
C VAL A 235 30.20 1.10 5.54
N THR A 236 29.26 2.02 5.34
CA THR A 236 29.45 3.44 5.71
C THR A 236 29.68 3.63 7.21
N PRO A 237 30.63 4.47 7.67
CA PRO A 237 30.94 4.63 9.10
C PRO A 237 29.97 5.56 9.84
N ARG A 238 28.65 5.44 9.63
CA ARG A 238 27.63 6.19 10.42
C ARG A 238 27.39 5.49 11.76
N SER A 239 27.36 6.24 12.85
CA SER A 239 27.24 5.74 14.23
C SER A 239 25.93 6.11 14.92
N GLU A 240 24.84 6.29 14.17
CA GLU A 240 23.52 6.48 14.77
C GLU A 240 23.17 5.20 15.55
N LYS A 241 23.06 5.31 16.88
CA LYS A 241 22.45 4.24 17.66
C LYS A 241 20.97 4.24 17.30
N ASP A 242 20.58 3.40 16.35
CA ASP A 242 19.18 3.13 15.98
C ASP A 242 18.43 2.55 17.18
N ARG A 243 18.19 3.39 18.20
CA ARG A 243 17.57 3.01 19.46
C ARG A 243 16.07 3.00 19.28
N VAL A 244 15.47 1.83 19.38
CA VAL A 244 14.02 1.67 19.32
C VAL A 244 13.38 2.08 20.65
N HIS A 245 12.24 2.75 20.56
CA HIS A 245 11.34 3.01 21.67
C HIS A 245 9.96 2.47 21.32
N ILE A 246 9.44 1.56 22.15
CA ILE A 246 8.05 1.10 22.08
C ILE A 246 7.18 2.13 22.80
N LEU A 247 6.16 2.64 22.12
CA LEU A 247 5.28 3.71 22.61
C LEU A 247 3.91 3.20 23.05
N SER A 248 3.45 2.07 22.49
CA SER A 248 2.13 1.50 22.77
C SER A 248 2.13 -0.02 22.55
N GLY A 249 0.99 -0.67 22.85
CA GLY A 249 0.74 -2.07 22.50
C GLY A 249 1.41 -3.10 23.40
N VAL A 250 2.31 -2.69 24.29
CA VAL A 250 3.00 -3.56 25.26
C VAL A 250 2.76 -3.08 26.69
N PHE A 251 2.39 -3.99 27.58
CA PHE A 251 2.22 -3.76 29.02
C PHE A 251 2.86 -4.93 29.78
N GLU A 252 3.67 -4.63 30.80
CA GLU A 252 4.41 -5.64 31.60
C GLU A 252 5.20 -6.66 30.75
N GLY A 253 5.82 -6.20 29.66
CA GLY A 253 6.62 -7.03 28.76
C GLY A 253 5.81 -7.95 27.83
N LYS A 254 4.49 -7.78 27.77
CA LYS A 254 3.60 -8.57 26.92
C LYS A 254 2.76 -7.70 26.00
N THR A 255 2.48 -8.21 24.80
CA THR A 255 1.53 -7.57 23.88
C THR A 255 0.14 -7.53 24.48
N THR A 256 -0.58 -6.45 24.20
CA THR A 256 -1.94 -6.21 24.71
C THR A 256 -3.03 -6.55 23.71
N GLY A 257 -2.67 -6.88 22.46
CA GLY A 257 -3.60 -7.00 21.34
C GLY A 257 -3.88 -5.67 20.63
N ALA A 258 -3.49 -4.54 21.23
CA ALA A 258 -3.56 -3.21 20.60
C ALA A 258 -2.31 -2.95 19.73
N PRO A 259 -2.38 -1.98 18.79
CA PRO A 259 -1.26 -1.63 17.92
C PRO A 259 0.04 -1.28 18.68
N ILE A 260 1.16 -1.84 18.22
CA ILE A 260 2.50 -1.63 18.77
C ILE A 260 3.17 -0.52 17.95
N ALA A 261 3.16 0.70 18.48
CA ALA A 261 3.88 1.82 17.88
C ALA A 261 5.34 1.84 18.35
N MET A 262 6.26 2.00 17.40
CA MET A 262 7.70 2.00 17.61
C MET A 262 8.35 3.18 16.89
N ILE A 263 9.34 3.81 17.52
CA ILE A 263 10.04 4.96 16.98
C ILE A 263 11.56 4.87 17.17
N ILE A 264 12.30 5.42 16.22
CA ILE A 264 13.74 5.69 16.30
C ILE A 264 13.94 7.17 16.03
N TYR A 265 14.54 7.88 16.98
CA TYR A 265 14.91 9.29 16.81
C TYR A 265 16.19 9.42 16.00
N ASN A 266 16.20 10.32 15.02
CA ASN A 266 17.39 10.59 14.23
C ASN A 266 18.26 11.64 14.94
N GLN A 267 19.53 11.31 15.24
CA GLN A 267 20.39 12.16 16.08
C GLN A 267 21.53 12.86 15.31
N ASP A 268 21.96 12.33 14.15
CA ASP A 268 23.18 12.77 13.45
C ASP A 268 22.93 13.17 11.97
N GLN A 269 21.90 13.99 11.72
CA GLN A 269 21.57 14.42 10.36
C GLN A 269 22.36 15.66 9.93
N ASP A 270 23.26 15.47 8.97
CA ASP A 270 23.97 16.55 8.30
C ASP A 270 23.41 16.72 6.88
N SER A 271 22.45 17.65 6.73
CA SER A 271 21.79 17.93 5.45
C SER A 271 22.66 18.73 4.47
N SER A 272 23.72 19.39 4.95
CA SER A 272 24.54 20.32 4.16
C SER A 272 25.16 19.67 2.92
N LYS A 273 25.48 18.37 3.02
CA LYS A 273 26.05 17.57 1.92
C LYS A 273 25.13 17.39 0.73
N TYR A 274 23.83 17.67 0.88
CA TYR A 274 22.85 17.53 -0.19
C TYR A 274 22.47 18.88 -0.85
N GLU A 275 22.90 20.02 -0.30
CA GLU A 275 22.52 21.34 -0.82
C GLU A 275 23.02 21.57 -2.24
N GLY A 276 24.26 21.18 -2.53
CA GLY A 276 24.88 21.34 -3.86
C GLY A 276 24.23 20.49 -4.97
N ILE A 277 23.36 19.55 -4.63
CA ILE A 277 22.67 18.66 -5.58
C ILE A 277 21.14 18.75 -5.45
N ARG A 278 20.63 19.80 -4.80
CA ARG A 278 19.20 20.00 -4.52
C ARG A 278 18.34 19.94 -5.78
N ASP A 279 18.79 20.62 -6.82
CA ASP A 279 18.04 20.77 -8.07
C ASP A 279 18.41 19.71 -9.11
N LEU A 280 19.24 18.72 -8.74
CA LEU A 280 19.68 17.64 -9.63
C LEU A 280 18.96 16.32 -9.30
N PHE A 281 18.64 15.54 -10.32
CA PHE A 281 18.17 14.16 -10.14
C PHE A 281 19.36 13.21 -10.09
N ARG A 282 19.57 12.44 -9.02
CA ARG A 282 20.70 11.49 -8.98
C ARG A 282 20.37 10.26 -9.85
N PRO A 283 21.26 9.85 -10.77
CA PRO A 283 21.09 8.62 -11.52
C PRO A 283 20.87 7.41 -10.61
N GLY A 284 19.91 6.56 -10.96
CA GLY A 284 19.57 5.37 -10.19
C GLY A 284 18.81 5.61 -8.87
N HIS A 285 18.59 6.85 -8.44
CA HIS A 285 17.72 7.17 -7.31
C HIS A 285 16.28 7.43 -7.74
N ALA A 286 15.38 7.53 -6.76
CA ALA A 286 13.97 7.84 -6.99
C ALA A 286 13.70 9.34 -7.21
N ASP A 287 14.73 10.14 -7.48
CA ASP A 287 14.64 11.59 -7.43
C ASP A 287 13.68 12.15 -8.48
N PHE A 288 13.93 11.83 -9.75
CA PHE A 288 13.07 12.24 -10.85
C PHE A 288 11.66 11.67 -10.70
N THR A 289 11.53 10.39 -10.33
CA THR A 289 10.22 9.74 -10.24
C THR A 289 9.38 10.26 -9.08
N PHE A 290 9.97 10.63 -7.94
CA PHE A 290 9.27 11.30 -6.85
C PHE A 290 8.81 12.69 -7.25
N TYR A 291 9.69 13.48 -7.89
CA TYR A 291 9.35 14.82 -8.34
C TYR A 291 8.23 14.78 -9.39
N SER A 292 8.33 13.91 -10.39
CA SER A 292 7.29 13.74 -11.42
C SER A 292 5.97 13.21 -10.85
N LYS A 293 6.01 12.39 -9.78
CA LYS A 293 4.80 11.85 -9.15
C LYS A 293 4.11 12.85 -8.22
N TYR A 294 4.87 13.60 -7.43
CA TYR A 294 4.33 14.40 -6.32
C TYR A 294 4.51 15.92 -6.50
N GLY A 295 5.23 16.37 -7.53
CA GLY A 295 5.60 17.79 -7.72
C GLY A 295 6.63 18.32 -6.71
N ILE A 296 6.98 17.51 -5.71
CA ILE A 296 7.93 17.85 -4.65
C ILE A 296 8.79 16.63 -4.32
N ARG A 297 10.04 16.89 -3.92
CA ARG A 297 10.98 15.88 -3.45
C ARG A 297 11.78 16.42 -2.27
N ASP A 298 11.91 15.59 -1.23
CA ASP A 298 12.95 15.80 -0.23
C ASP A 298 14.30 15.33 -0.80
N HIS A 299 15.11 16.29 -1.25
CA HIS A 299 16.44 16.05 -1.80
C HIS A 299 17.44 15.55 -0.74
N ARG A 300 17.12 15.70 0.56
CA ARG A 300 18.00 15.31 1.67
C ARG A 300 17.95 13.79 1.85
N GLY A 301 19.03 13.09 1.53
CA GLY A 301 19.18 11.66 1.77
C GLY A 301 18.16 10.72 1.11
N GLY A 302 17.41 11.21 0.11
CA GLY A 302 16.34 10.46 -0.57
C GLY A 302 14.98 10.44 0.15
N GLY A 303 14.80 11.26 1.20
CA GLY A 303 13.51 11.43 1.89
C GLY A 303 12.91 10.10 2.34
N ARG A 304 11.68 9.84 1.90
CA ARG A 304 10.90 8.63 2.18
C ARG A 304 11.40 7.38 1.44
N SER A 305 12.05 7.53 0.29
CA SER A 305 12.59 6.42 -0.52
C SER A 305 13.93 5.87 0.00
N SER A 306 14.49 6.51 1.02
CA SER A 306 15.77 6.16 1.62
C SER A 306 15.74 4.76 2.25
N GLY A 307 16.86 4.04 2.21
CA GLY A 307 17.05 2.80 2.96
C GLY A 307 16.90 2.95 4.48
N ARG A 308 16.82 4.20 5.00
CA ARG A 308 16.45 4.49 6.39
C ARG A 308 15.06 3.96 6.75
N GLU A 309 14.09 3.98 5.82
CA GLU A 309 12.74 3.46 5.99
C GLU A 309 12.71 1.98 6.40
N THR A 310 13.67 1.19 5.91
CA THR A 310 13.76 -0.25 6.22
C THR A 310 13.92 -0.57 7.69
N ALA A 311 14.33 0.39 8.54
CA ALA A 311 14.33 0.17 9.98
C ALA A 311 12.91 -0.05 10.53
N GLY A 312 11.89 0.62 9.97
CA GLY A 312 10.49 0.39 10.32
C GLY A 312 10.02 -1.03 9.98
N ARG A 313 10.47 -1.54 8.82
CA ARG A 313 10.24 -2.93 8.41
C ARG A 313 10.91 -3.93 9.37
N VAL A 314 12.16 -3.65 9.77
CA VAL A 314 12.89 -4.48 10.74
C VAL A 314 12.23 -4.44 12.12
N MET A 315 11.71 -3.28 12.56
CA MET A 315 10.98 -3.16 13.82
C MET A 315 9.78 -4.13 13.88
N GLY A 316 8.92 -4.11 12.86
CA GLY A 316 7.79 -5.05 12.78
C GLY A 316 8.22 -6.50 12.58
N GLY A 317 9.19 -6.74 11.69
CA GLY A 317 9.65 -8.08 11.37
C GLY A 317 10.39 -8.79 12.51
N ALA A 318 11.07 -8.06 13.41
CA ALA A 318 11.73 -8.66 14.56
C ALA A 318 10.71 -9.32 15.50
N ILE A 319 9.56 -8.67 15.70
CA ILE A 319 8.43 -9.22 16.45
C ILE A 319 7.88 -10.46 15.73
N ALA A 320 7.68 -10.37 14.41
CA ALA A 320 7.19 -11.50 13.63
C ALA A 320 8.13 -12.71 13.69
N ARG A 321 9.44 -12.49 13.58
CA ARG A 321 10.48 -13.52 13.72
C ARG A 321 10.45 -14.16 15.10
N LYS A 322 10.27 -13.38 16.17
CA LYS A 322 10.16 -13.92 17.53
C LYS A 322 8.98 -14.89 17.66
N ILE A 323 7.79 -14.46 17.21
CA ILE A 323 6.57 -15.31 17.23
C ILE A 323 6.77 -16.58 16.39
N LEU A 324 7.35 -16.44 15.20
CA LEU A 324 7.57 -17.56 14.28
C LEU A 324 8.65 -18.52 14.77
N LYS A 325 9.64 -18.05 15.53
CA LYS A 325 10.66 -18.91 16.15
C LYS A 325 10.04 -19.90 17.13
N ASP A 326 9.08 -19.45 17.95
CA ASP A 326 8.34 -20.33 18.88
C ASP A 326 7.45 -21.33 18.12
N ARG A 327 7.17 -21.05 16.84
CA ARG A 327 6.46 -21.93 15.91
C ARG A 327 7.40 -22.84 15.11
N GLY A 328 8.70 -22.84 15.40
CA GLY A 328 9.70 -23.69 14.74
C GLY A 328 10.20 -23.15 13.39
N VAL A 329 9.85 -21.92 13.01
CA VAL A 329 10.27 -21.32 11.74
C VAL A 329 11.60 -20.59 11.92
N THR A 330 12.54 -20.83 11.00
CA THR A 330 13.85 -20.16 10.99
C THR A 330 14.10 -19.49 9.64
N PHE A 331 14.68 -18.29 9.69
CA PHE A 331 15.05 -17.51 8.51
C PHE A 331 16.57 -17.38 8.46
N VAL A 332 17.16 -17.73 7.32
CA VAL A 332 18.60 -17.60 7.05
C VAL A 332 18.76 -16.88 5.73
N ALA A 333 19.39 -15.70 5.74
CA ALA A 333 19.79 -15.04 4.50
C ALA A 333 21.29 -14.73 4.48
N HIS A 334 21.90 -14.84 3.30
CA HIS A 334 23.32 -14.59 3.11
C HIS A 334 23.62 -14.10 1.70
N ALA A 335 24.78 -13.46 1.54
CA ALA A 335 25.32 -13.13 0.23
C ALA A 335 25.64 -14.43 -0.52
N LEU A 336 25.03 -14.60 -1.69
CA LEU A 336 25.33 -15.69 -2.62
C LEU A 336 26.35 -15.24 -3.67
N GLU A 337 26.25 -13.98 -4.10
CA GLU A 337 27.15 -13.37 -5.08
C GLU A 337 27.36 -11.89 -4.77
N VAL A 338 28.58 -11.39 -4.91
CA VAL A 338 28.88 -9.94 -4.89
C VAL A 338 29.93 -9.64 -5.96
N GLY A 339 29.69 -8.61 -6.78
CA GLY A 339 30.66 -8.19 -7.80
C GLY A 339 31.02 -9.28 -8.81
N GLY A 340 30.12 -10.23 -9.10
CA GLY A 340 30.36 -11.37 -9.98
C GLY A 340 31.06 -12.57 -9.33
N ILE A 341 31.39 -12.48 -8.03
CA ILE A 341 32.04 -13.56 -7.28
C ILE A 341 30.97 -14.36 -6.56
N LYS A 342 30.79 -15.62 -6.95
CA LYS A 342 29.73 -16.50 -6.45
C LYS A 342 30.24 -17.52 -5.43
N ALA A 343 29.53 -17.66 -4.32
CA ALA A 343 29.78 -18.69 -3.31
C ALA A 343 29.63 -20.11 -3.90
N GLN A 344 30.52 -21.02 -3.50
CA GLN A 344 30.54 -22.42 -3.99
C GLN A 344 30.16 -23.40 -2.89
N THR A 345 30.33 -23.01 -1.63
CA THR A 345 29.97 -23.79 -0.45
C THR A 345 28.99 -23.02 0.43
N CYS A 346 28.35 -23.71 1.39
CA CYS A 346 27.43 -23.08 2.32
C CYS A 346 27.66 -23.61 3.74
N ASP A 347 28.23 -22.77 4.60
CA ASP A 347 28.31 -22.95 6.04
C ASP A 347 27.57 -21.79 6.73
N HIS A 348 26.39 -22.08 7.28
CA HIS A 348 25.58 -21.08 7.96
C HIS A 348 26.29 -20.44 9.17
N GLN A 349 27.24 -21.15 9.80
CA GLN A 349 27.97 -20.61 10.95
C GLN A 349 28.91 -19.48 10.54
N ALA A 350 29.33 -19.42 9.27
CA ALA A 350 30.22 -18.39 8.76
C ALA A 350 29.53 -17.05 8.49
N ILE A 351 28.20 -17.02 8.35
CA ILE A 351 27.46 -15.84 7.85
C ILE A 351 27.73 -14.60 8.71
N GLU A 352 27.58 -14.68 10.03
CA GLU A 352 27.78 -13.51 10.91
C GLU A 352 29.23 -13.32 11.35
N THR A 353 30.17 -14.17 10.90
CA THR A 353 31.60 -14.06 11.23
C THR A 353 32.41 -13.26 10.21
N ASN A 354 31.79 -12.83 9.12
CA ASN A 354 32.43 -12.02 8.08
C ASN A 354 31.55 -10.84 7.65
N VAL A 355 32.19 -9.77 7.20
CA VAL A 355 31.55 -8.48 6.95
C VAL A 355 30.65 -8.45 5.72
N VAL A 356 30.83 -9.40 4.79
CA VAL A 356 30.01 -9.53 3.59
C VAL A 356 28.78 -10.43 3.80
N ARG A 357 28.70 -11.09 4.96
CA ARG A 357 27.66 -12.07 5.30
C ARG A 357 27.49 -13.19 4.28
N CYS A 358 28.60 -13.73 3.81
CA CYS A 358 28.62 -14.89 2.92
C CYS A 358 28.78 -16.18 3.73
N ALA A 359 28.06 -17.24 3.34
CA ALA A 359 28.17 -18.56 3.95
C ALA A 359 29.40 -19.35 3.48
N ASP A 360 30.17 -18.82 2.52
CA ASP A 360 31.41 -19.41 2.01
C ASP A 360 32.60 -18.52 2.44
N PRO A 361 33.42 -18.95 3.42
CA PRO A 361 34.55 -18.14 3.91
C PRO A 361 35.60 -17.79 2.85
N VAL A 362 35.75 -18.62 1.82
CA VAL A 362 36.71 -18.38 0.73
C VAL A 362 36.16 -17.32 -0.21
N ALA A 363 34.90 -17.49 -0.65
CA ALA A 363 34.24 -16.49 -1.47
C ALA A 363 34.05 -15.17 -0.72
N ALA A 364 33.82 -15.21 0.59
CA ALA A 364 33.68 -14.02 1.44
C ALA A 364 34.88 -13.07 1.32
N LYS A 365 36.11 -13.61 1.40
CA LYS A 365 37.34 -12.82 1.25
C LYS A 365 37.48 -12.22 -0.15
N ALA A 366 37.12 -12.98 -1.17
CA ALA A 366 37.18 -12.51 -2.56
C ALA A 366 36.11 -11.42 -2.83
N MET A 367 34.89 -11.60 -2.33
CA MET A 367 33.81 -10.61 -2.37
C MET A 367 34.22 -9.32 -1.64
N GLU A 368 34.81 -9.43 -0.45
CA GLU A 368 35.33 -8.29 0.31
C GLU A 368 36.38 -7.50 -0.49
N ALA A 369 37.35 -8.20 -1.09
CA ALA A 369 38.36 -7.58 -1.94
C ALA A 369 37.73 -6.84 -3.15
N ALA A 370 36.67 -7.41 -3.77
CA ALA A 370 35.97 -6.75 -4.87
C ALA A 370 35.20 -5.50 -4.42
N ILE A 371 34.62 -5.51 -3.22
CA ILE A 371 33.95 -4.32 -2.66
C ILE A 371 34.96 -3.21 -2.37
N ILE A 372 36.14 -3.56 -1.82
CA ILE A 372 37.23 -2.60 -1.56
C ILE A 372 37.75 -2.04 -2.89
N ALA A 373 38.00 -2.88 -3.89
CA ALA A 373 38.44 -2.42 -5.21
C ALA A 373 37.43 -1.46 -5.85
N ALA A 374 36.13 -1.74 -5.79
CA ALA A 374 35.09 -0.85 -6.30
C ALA A 374 35.06 0.50 -5.55
N LYS A 375 35.23 0.48 -4.22
CA LYS A 375 35.34 1.68 -3.39
C LYS A 375 36.54 2.54 -3.79
N ASP A 376 37.71 1.92 -3.95
CA ASP A 376 38.95 2.59 -4.35
C ASP A 376 38.84 3.17 -5.77
N ASP A 377 38.09 2.50 -6.64
CA ASP A 377 37.73 2.97 -7.98
C ASP A 377 36.63 4.04 -8.00
N THR A 378 36.19 4.52 -6.83
CA THR A 378 35.11 5.50 -6.63
C THR A 378 33.74 5.06 -7.18
N ASP A 379 33.53 3.75 -7.23
CA ASP A 379 32.37 3.05 -7.82
C ASP A 379 31.67 2.14 -6.78
N SER A 380 30.77 1.27 -7.23
CA SER A 380 30.05 0.32 -6.36
C SER A 380 29.72 -1.00 -7.07
N VAL A 381 29.39 -2.02 -6.28
CA VAL A 381 28.98 -3.34 -6.78
C VAL A 381 27.64 -3.79 -6.18
N GLY A 382 26.92 -4.59 -6.97
CA GLY A 382 25.69 -5.26 -6.54
C GLY A 382 25.94 -6.73 -6.21
N GLY A 383 24.87 -7.51 -6.13
CA GLY A 383 24.97 -8.93 -5.86
C GLY A 383 23.64 -9.66 -5.77
N VAL A 384 23.71 -10.90 -5.32
CA VAL A 384 22.57 -11.80 -5.13
C VAL A 384 22.55 -12.26 -3.68
N ILE A 385 21.36 -12.23 -3.08
CA ILE A 385 21.09 -12.77 -1.74
C ILE A 385 20.32 -14.07 -1.90
N GLN A 386 20.72 -15.08 -1.14
CA GLN A 386 19.97 -16.30 -0.91
C GLN A 386 19.19 -16.12 0.41
N LEU A 387 17.89 -16.40 0.39
CA LEU A 387 17.03 -16.49 1.56
C LEU A 387 16.47 -17.91 1.64
N GLU A 388 16.55 -18.48 2.83
CA GLU A 388 16.08 -19.83 3.16
C GLU A 388 15.17 -19.75 4.37
N ILE A 389 13.95 -20.26 4.23
CA ILE A 389 12.95 -20.28 5.30
C ILE A 389 12.62 -21.73 5.63
N TYR A 390 13.00 -22.15 6.82
CA TYR A 390 12.84 -23.51 7.32
C TYR A 390 11.65 -23.60 8.28
N GLY A 391 11.04 -24.78 8.38
CA GLY A 391 9.97 -25.05 9.36
C GLY A 391 8.61 -24.47 9.00
N VAL A 392 8.44 -23.96 7.76
CA VAL A 392 7.13 -23.53 7.26
C VAL A 392 6.31 -24.78 6.91
N PRO A 393 5.14 -25.01 7.54
CA PRO A 393 4.32 -26.20 7.27
C PRO A 393 3.61 -26.09 5.92
N ALA A 394 3.09 -27.22 5.45
CA ALA A 394 2.33 -27.28 4.20
C ALA A 394 0.94 -26.66 4.33
N GLY A 395 0.61 -25.64 3.53
CA GLY A 395 -0.73 -25.05 3.51
C GLY A 395 -0.81 -23.53 3.72
N LEU A 396 0.30 -22.79 3.75
CA LEU A 396 0.29 -21.32 3.80
C LEU A 396 0.23 -20.73 2.39
N GLY A 397 -0.66 -19.76 2.17
CA GLY A 397 -0.83 -19.05 0.90
C GLY A 397 -2.16 -19.34 0.21
N ASP A 398 -2.36 -18.72 -0.94
CA ASP A 398 -3.60 -18.78 -1.72
C ASP A 398 -3.34 -19.27 -3.16
N PRO A 399 -4.35 -19.76 -3.90
CA PRO A 399 -4.13 -20.35 -5.22
C PRO A 399 -4.12 -19.36 -6.40
N VAL A 400 -4.53 -18.09 -6.22
CA VAL A 400 -4.77 -17.15 -7.34
C VAL A 400 -3.99 -15.84 -7.24
N PHE A 401 -4.52 -14.81 -6.58
CA PHE A 401 -3.91 -13.47 -6.55
C PHE A 401 -2.98 -13.27 -5.35
N ASP A 402 -3.25 -13.98 -4.26
CA ASP A 402 -2.52 -13.85 -2.99
C ASP A 402 -1.59 -15.04 -2.70
N LYS A 403 -1.05 -15.62 -3.77
CA LYS A 403 -0.08 -16.72 -3.68
C LYS A 403 1.08 -16.35 -2.77
N LEU A 404 1.58 -17.31 -2.00
CA LEU A 404 2.64 -17.07 -1.02
C LEU A 404 3.93 -16.55 -1.68
N ASP A 405 4.31 -17.11 -2.83
CA ASP A 405 5.43 -16.63 -3.64
C ASP A 405 5.18 -15.21 -4.18
N ALA A 406 3.95 -14.87 -4.59
CA ALA A 406 3.58 -13.52 -5.00
C ALA A 406 3.64 -12.52 -3.83
N ARG A 407 3.18 -12.89 -2.63
CA ARG A 407 3.28 -12.06 -1.42
C ARG A 407 4.74 -11.84 -1.03
N LEU A 408 5.56 -12.89 -1.02
CA LEU A 408 7.00 -12.81 -0.77
C LEU A 408 7.72 -11.97 -1.82
N ALA A 409 7.39 -12.15 -3.11
CA ALA A 409 7.92 -11.33 -4.19
C ALA A 409 7.57 -9.85 -3.99
N LYS A 410 6.31 -9.51 -3.70
CA LYS A 410 5.88 -8.13 -3.40
C LYS A 410 6.68 -7.55 -2.22
N ALA A 411 6.80 -8.29 -1.12
CA ALA A 411 7.53 -7.86 0.06
C ALA A 411 9.00 -7.57 -0.24
N LEU A 412 9.69 -8.50 -0.92
CA LEU A 412 11.13 -8.40 -1.16
C LEU A 412 11.48 -7.47 -2.33
N LEU A 413 10.69 -7.43 -3.40
CA LEU A 413 10.86 -6.48 -4.51
C LEU A 413 10.54 -5.04 -4.09
N SER A 414 9.75 -4.83 -3.04
CA SER A 414 9.49 -3.51 -2.48
C SER A 414 10.68 -2.92 -1.70
N LEU A 415 11.74 -3.71 -1.48
CA LEU A 415 12.98 -3.22 -0.88
C LEU A 415 13.78 -2.37 -1.87
N GLY A 416 14.38 -1.30 -1.38
CA GLY A 416 15.25 -0.44 -2.19
C GLY A 416 16.37 -1.23 -2.86
N ALA A 417 16.67 -0.88 -4.11
CA ALA A 417 17.70 -1.50 -4.95
C ALA A 417 17.48 -2.97 -5.36
N THR A 418 16.41 -3.62 -4.93
CA THR A 418 16.04 -4.94 -5.47
C THR A 418 15.57 -4.82 -6.93
N LYS A 419 15.99 -5.76 -7.79
CA LYS A 419 15.67 -5.80 -9.23
C LYS A 419 15.29 -7.18 -9.78
N GLY A 420 15.41 -8.23 -8.98
CA GLY A 420 15.05 -9.58 -9.39
C GLY A 420 14.64 -10.44 -8.20
N PHE A 421 13.78 -11.41 -8.47
CA PHE A 421 13.27 -12.37 -7.51
C PHE A 421 13.16 -13.72 -8.22
N GLU A 422 13.68 -14.78 -7.59
CA GLU A 422 13.52 -16.16 -8.01
C GLU A 422 13.05 -16.99 -6.83
N ILE A 423 12.22 -18.01 -7.10
CA ILE A 423 11.85 -19.04 -6.13
C ILE A 423 12.33 -20.41 -6.60
N GLY A 424 12.83 -21.22 -5.66
CA GLY A 424 13.41 -22.53 -5.93
C GLY A 424 14.57 -22.44 -6.91
N ARG A 425 14.49 -23.20 -8.00
CA ARG A 425 15.47 -23.14 -9.09
C ARG A 425 15.28 -21.94 -10.02
N GLY A 426 14.21 -21.17 -9.87
CA GLY A 426 14.04 -19.89 -10.56
C GLY A 426 14.12 -20.03 -12.08
N PHE A 427 14.89 -19.14 -12.72
CA PHE A 427 15.06 -19.15 -14.17
C PHE A 427 15.74 -20.42 -14.70
N GLU A 428 16.40 -21.22 -13.85
CA GLU A 428 16.99 -22.49 -14.26
C GLU A 428 15.91 -23.50 -14.72
N LEU A 429 14.70 -23.41 -14.18
CA LEU A 429 13.57 -24.28 -14.56
C LEU A 429 13.23 -24.15 -16.06
N THR A 430 13.49 -22.99 -16.68
CA THR A 430 13.24 -22.75 -18.10
C THR A 430 14.09 -23.64 -19.03
N ARG A 431 15.14 -24.26 -18.49
CA ARG A 431 16.07 -25.13 -19.23
C ARG A 431 15.83 -26.61 -18.94
N MET A 432 14.84 -26.94 -18.12
CA MET A 432 14.52 -28.29 -17.67
C MET A 432 13.29 -28.83 -18.40
N ARG A 433 13.22 -30.15 -18.58
CA ARG A 433 11.98 -30.83 -18.98
C ARG A 433 11.11 -31.06 -17.74
N GLY A 434 9.79 -31.21 -17.92
CA GLY A 434 8.86 -31.52 -16.83
C GLY A 434 9.28 -32.73 -15.98
N SER A 435 9.82 -33.78 -16.61
CA SER A 435 10.32 -34.98 -15.91
C SER A 435 11.54 -34.72 -15.01
N GLN A 436 12.20 -33.57 -15.15
CA GLN A 436 13.35 -33.14 -14.35
C GLN A 436 12.95 -32.07 -13.33
N SER A 437 11.98 -31.21 -13.67
CA SER A 437 11.55 -30.09 -12.83
C SER A 437 10.52 -30.48 -11.79
N ASN A 438 9.67 -31.47 -12.09
CA ASN A 438 8.58 -31.84 -11.21
C ASN A 438 9.12 -32.51 -9.94
N ASP A 439 8.74 -31.97 -8.79
CA ASP A 439 9.08 -32.56 -7.49
C ASP A 439 8.15 -33.74 -7.21
N GLY A 440 8.67 -34.96 -7.38
CA GLY A 440 7.95 -36.19 -7.02
C GLY A 440 7.80 -36.36 -5.51
N MET A 441 6.86 -37.20 -5.07
CA MET A 441 6.62 -37.46 -3.64
C MET A 441 6.84 -38.94 -3.28
N SER A 442 7.32 -39.17 -2.07
CA SER A 442 7.32 -40.47 -1.37
C SER A 442 6.36 -40.41 -0.17
N SER A 443 6.28 -41.48 0.62
CA SER A 443 5.56 -41.47 1.89
C SER A 443 6.14 -40.51 2.95
N GLU A 444 7.36 -40.03 2.74
CA GLU A 444 8.09 -39.15 3.68
C GLU A 444 8.03 -37.67 3.28
N GLY A 445 7.49 -37.35 2.09
CA GLY A 445 7.41 -35.98 1.57
C GLY A 445 7.88 -35.87 0.13
N PHE A 446 8.23 -34.66 -0.30
CA PHE A 446 8.80 -34.42 -1.62
C PHE A 446 10.24 -34.96 -1.70
N ILE A 447 10.59 -35.54 -2.85
CA ILE A 447 11.90 -36.15 -3.11
C ILE A 447 12.94 -35.08 -3.47
N THR A 448 12.50 -34.01 -4.12
CA THR A 448 13.32 -32.86 -4.53
C THR A 448 12.56 -31.57 -4.22
N ASN A 449 13.29 -30.44 -4.19
CA ASN A 449 12.72 -29.12 -3.93
C ASN A 449 13.06 -28.12 -5.05
N ASN A 450 12.75 -28.49 -6.30
CA ASN A 450 12.94 -27.61 -7.46
C ASN A 450 12.01 -26.38 -7.41
N ALA A 451 10.80 -26.56 -6.86
CA ALA A 451 9.79 -25.52 -6.68
C ALA A 451 10.14 -24.52 -5.57
N GLY A 452 11.08 -24.85 -4.67
CA GLY A 452 11.53 -23.96 -3.61
C GLY A 452 10.49 -23.77 -2.50
N GLY A 453 9.84 -24.85 -2.08
CA GLY A 453 8.93 -24.89 -0.93
C GLY A 453 7.53 -24.36 -1.21
N ILE A 454 7.21 -23.95 -2.45
CA ILE A 454 5.90 -23.40 -2.81
C ILE A 454 5.44 -24.01 -4.13
N THR A 455 4.25 -24.61 -4.16
CA THR A 455 3.61 -25.15 -5.37
C THR A 455 2.18 -24.66 -5.45
N GLY A 456 1.77 -24.16 -6.62
CA GLY A 456 0.42 -23.60 -6.80
C GLY A 456 0.16 -22.34 -5.96
N GLY A 457 1.21 -21.69 -5.44
CA GLY A 457 1.10 -20.54 -4.54
C GLY A 457 0.93 -20.89 -3.06
N ILE A 458 1.04 -22.17 -2.70
CA ILE A 458 0.87 -22.67 -1.34
C ILE A 458 2.14 -23.38 -0.89
N SER A 459 2.55 -23.19 0.37
CA SER A 459 3.73 -23.85 0.93
C SER A 459 3.58 -25.37 0.94
N THR A 460 4.66 -26.09 0.64
CA THR A 460 4.67 -27.55 0.55
C THR A 460 5.11 -28.25 1.83
N GLY A 461 5.68 -27.51 2.79
CA GLY A 461 6.35 -28.06 3.97
C GLY A 461 7.87 -28.14 3.83
N ASP A 462 8.39 -28.11 2.60
CA ASP A 462 9.82 -28.03 2.33
C ASP A 462 10.37 -26.61 2.57
N PRO A 463 11.69 -26.46 2.75
CA PRO A 463 12.31 -25.15 2.86
C PRO A 463 11.93 -24.23 1.69
N ILE A 464 11.54 -23.00 2.02
CA ILE A 464 11.28 -21.98 1.01
C ILE A 464 12.62 -21.37 0.62
N MET A 465 12.94 -21.46 -0.68
CA MET A 465 14.24 -21.05 -1.22
C MET A 465 14.04 -19.88 -2.17
N ILE A 466 14.63 -18.73 -1.86
CA ILE A 466 14.47 -17.49 -2.64
C ILE A 466 15.83 -16.90 -2.98
N ARG A 467 15.96 -16.38 -4.20
CA ARG A 467 17.08 -15.51 -4.57
C ARG A 467 16.60 -14.13 -4.93
N MET A 468 17.35 -13.13 -4.50
CA MET A 468 17.03 -11.73 -4.73
C MET A 468 18.23 -11.01 -5.35
N ALA A 469 18.03 -10.36 -6.50
CA ALA A 469 19.05 -9.56 -7.16
C ALA A 469 19.02 -8.12 -6.65
N VAL A 470 20.17 -7.62 -6.21
CA VAL A 470 20.36 -6.27 -5.67
C VAL A 470 21.33 -5.52 -6.58
N LYS A 471 20.88 -4.39 -7.14
CA LYS A 471 21.73 -3.57 -8.01
C LYS A 471 22.86 -2.89 -7.23
N PRO A 472 23.93 -2.44 -7.91
CA PRO A 472 24.95 -1.57 -7.31
C PRO A 472 24.36 -0.30 -6.68
N THR A 473 25.02 0.21 -5.63
CA THR A 473 24.64 1.44 -4.95
C THR A 473 24.71 2.63 -5.91
N SER A 474 23.66 3.44 -5.99
CA SER A 474 23.60 4.47 -7.04
C SER A 474 24.37 5.76 -6.74
N SER A 475 24.68 6.03 -5.47
CA SER A 475 25.52 7.17 -5.10
C SER A 475 26.99 6.77 -5.15
N ILE A 476 27.69 7.26 -6.17
CA ILE A 476 29.12 7.07 -6.41
C ILE A 476 29.79 8.41 -6.65
N VAL A 477 31.12 8.47 -6.43
CA VAL A 477 31.89 9.71 -6.57
C VAL A 477 32.27 9.96 -8.04
N ARG A 478 32.31 8.92 -8.88
CA ARG A 478 32.49 9.10 -10.33
C ARG A 478 31.44 10.05 -10.91
N GLN A 479 31.90 10.93 -11.79
CA GLN A 479 31.05 11.87 -12.51
C GLN A 479 30.04 11.13 -13.39
N GLN A 480 28.78 11.55 -13.27
CA GLN A 480 27.67 11.02 -14.05
C GLN A 480 26.92 12.13 -14.76
N LYS A 481 26.29 11.80 -15.89
CA LYS A 481 25.36 12.70 -16.58
C LYS A 481 24.00 12.68 -15.89
N THR A 482 23.36 13.83 -15.81
CA THR A 482 21.99 13.95 -15.31
C THR A 482 21.29 15.17 -15.91
N VAL A 483 20.10 15.49 -15.41
CA VAL A 483 19.40 16.75 -15.67
C VAL A 483 19.00 17.42 -14.36
N ASP A 484 18.81 18.74 -14.40
CA ASP A 484 18.21 19.50 -13.32
C ASP A 484 16.67 19.45 -13.35
N THR A 485 16.01 20.16 -12.42
CA THR A 485 14.55 20.28 -12.34
C THR A 485 13.92 20.97 -13.56
N ASP A 486 14.70 21.72 -14.35
CA ASP A 486 14.27 22.31 -15.63
C ASP A 486 14.50 21.36 -16.82
N LEU A 487 14.96 20.13 -16.56
CA LEU A 487 15.35 19.12 -17.56
C LEU A 487 16.53 19.54 -18.45
N LYS A 488 17.37 20.47 -17.99
CA LYS A 488 18.61 20.84 -18.69
C LYS A 488 19.72 19.87 -18.31
N GLU A 489 20.54 19.49 -19.28
CA GLU A 489 21.66 18.58 -19.06
C GLU A 489 22.67 19.14 -18.06
N GLN A 490 23.07 18.32 -17.10
CA GLN A 490 24.03 18.63 -16.06
C GLN A 490 24.95 17.42 -15.81
N THR A 491 25.99 17.65 -15.00
CA THR A 491 26.80 16.56 -14.43
C THR A 491 26.65 16.53 -12.92
N ILE A 492 26.86 15.36 -12.33
CA ILE A 492 26.76 15.18 -10.89
C ILE A 492 27.86 14.24 -10.38
N GLU A 493 28.46 14.62 -9.27
CA GLU A 493 29.36 13.80 -8.46
C GLU A 493 28.76 13.78 -7.05
N VAL A 494 28.49 12.58 -6.52
CA VAL A 494 27.88 12.46 -5.20
C VAL A 494 28.98 12.15 -4.19
N HIS A 495 29.50 13.20 -3.56
CA HIS A 495 30.47 13.07 -2.48
C HIS A 495 29.77 12.71 -1.16
N GLY A 496 30.41 11.84 -0.38
CA GLY A 496 29.90 11.43 0.91
C GLY A 496 30.28 10.01 1.27
N ARG A 497 29.83 9.57 2.45
CA ARG A 497 29.96 8.19 2.89
C ARG A 497 28.78 7.41 2.31
N HIS A 498 29.00 6.67 1.23
CA HIS A 498 28.03 5.76 0.61
C HIS A 498 28.54 4.33 0.68
N ASP A 499 27.60 3.37 0.80
CA ASP A 499 27.94 1.95 0.89
C ASP A 499 28.43 1.50 -0.50
N PRO A 500 29.69 1.04 -0.67
CA PRO A 500 30.17 0.50 -1.96
C PRO A 500 29.45 -0.80 -2.34
N CYS A 501 28.81 -1.47 -1.37
CA CYS A 501 27.91 -2.59 -1.59
C CYS A 501 26.85 -2.64 -0.47
N ILE A 502 25.57 -2.67 -0.84
CA ILE A 502 24.44 -2.72 0.12
C ILE A 502 23.98 -4.15 0.46
N VAL A 503 24.49 -5.17 -0.22
CA VAL A 503 24.10 -6.58 -0.04
C VAL A 503 24.22 -7.04 1.42
N PRO A 504 25.33 -6.79 2.15
CA PRO A 504 25.44 -7.27 3.54
C PRO A 504 24.42 -6.62 4.48
N ARG A 505 24.01 -5.38 4.15
CA ARG A 505 23.12 -4.55 4.97
C ARG A 505 21.64 -4.89 4.78
N ILE A 506 21.25 -5.28 3.57
CA ILE A 506 19.85 -5.61 3.26
C ILE A 506 19.46 -7.01 3.77
N ILE A 507 20.42 -7.91 4.04
CA ILE A 507 20.18 -9.28 4.54
C ILE A 507 19.23 -9.33 5.76
N PRO A 508 19.45 -8.60 6.87
CA PRO A 508 18.50 -8.61 7.98
C PRO A 508 17.14 -8.05 7.60
N VAL A 509 17.08 -7.09 6.67
CA VAL A 509 15.81 -6.54 6.17
C VAL A 509 15.02 -7.60 5.41
N VAL A 510 15.70 -8.43 4.60
CA VAL A 510 15.11 -9.55 3.85
C VAL A 510 14.48 -10.56 4.79
N GLU A 511 15.22 -11.01 5.82
CA GLU A 511 14.72 -11.96 6.81
C GLU A 511 13.49 -11.42 7.54
N ASN A 512 13.53 -10.16 7.99
CA ASN A 512 12.45 -9.54 8.74
C ASN A 512 11.22 -9.24 7.87
N MET A 513 11.39 -8.85 6.60
CA MET A 513 10.26 -8.72 5.67
C MET A 513 9.63 -10.07 5.35
N ALA A 514 10.42 -11.11 5.10
CA ALA A 514 9.90 -12.44 4.86
C ALA A 514 9.11 -12.96 6.08
N ALA A 515 9.59 -12.70 7.29
CA ALA A 515 8.89 -13.08 8.51
C ALA A 515 7.52 -12.42 8.68
N LEU A 516 7.37 -11.16 8.26
CA LEU A 516 6.05 -10.52 8.24
C LEU A 516 5.09 -11.24 7.30
N VAL A 517 5.54 -11.60 6.09
CA VAL A 517 4.71 -12.35 5.13
C VAL A 517 4.31 -13.72 5.68
N ILE A 518 5.27 -14.45 6.24
CA ILE A 518 5.01 -15.79 6.77
C ILE A 518 4.06 -15.71 7.96
N LEU A 519 4.23 -14.76 8.88
CA LEU A 519 3.33 -14.63 10.02
C LEU A 519 1.92 -14.23 9.58
N ASP A 520 1.80 -13.32 8.61
CA ASP A 520 0.50 -12.91 8.07
C ASP A 520 -0.25 -14.08 7.42
N ALA A 521 0.41 -14.80 6.51
CA ALA A 521 -0.14 -16.00 5.89
C ALA A 521 -0.49 -17.07 6.93
N TRP A 522 0.31 -17.17 8.00
CA TRP A 522 0.04 -18.05 9.12
C TRP A 522 -1.28 -17.74 9.81
N GLU A 523 -1.47 -16.49 10.19
CA GLU A 523 -2.67 -16.05 10.90
C GLU A 523 -3.93 -16.15 10.03
N ILE A 524 -3.80 -16.00 8.71
CA ILE A 524 -4.89 -16.27 7.76
C ILE A 524 -5.26 -17.75 7.81
N GLN A 525 -4.26 -18.63 7.67
CA GLN A 525 -4.50 -20.07 7.61
C GLN A 525 -5.10 -20.61 8.92
N GLU A 526 -4.62 -20.16 10.08
CA GLU A 526 -5.20 -20.54 11.37
C GLU A 526 -6.66 -20.10 11.54
N ARG A 527 -7.07 -18.98 10.91
CA ARG A 527 -8.48 -18.56 10.92
C ARG A 527 -9.34 -19.38 9.96
N LEU A 528 -8.81 -19.76 8.80
CA LEU A 528 -9.51 -20.61 7.84
C LEU A 528 -9.69 -22.03 8.38
N ARG A 529 -8.65 -22.57 9.04
CA ARG A 529 -8.64 -23.92 9.60
C ARG A 529 -7.94 -23.92 10.97
N PRO A 530 -8.69 -23.71 12.08
CA PRO A 530 -8.12 -23.71 13.43
C PRO A 530 -7.37 -25.00 13.80
N ASP A 531 -7.81 -26.14 13.27
CA ASP A 531 -7.22 -27.45 13.54
C ASP A 531 -6.18 -27.89 12.50
N TRP A 532 -5.74 -27.02 11.57
CA TRP A 532 -4.82 -27.42 10.48
C TRP A 532 -3.45 -27.92 10.97
N ARG A 533 -3.07 -27.58 12.20
CA ARG A 533 -1.82 -28.04 12.84
C ARG A 533 -1.97 -29.28 13.74
N GLN A 534 -3.19 -29.71 14.05
CA GLN A 534 -3.41 -30.95 14.80
C GLN A 534 -3.21 -32.15 13.86
#